data_AF-V9HM98-F1
#
_entry.id   AF-V9HM98-F1
#
_cell.length_a   1.000
_cell.length_b   1.000
_cell.length_c   1.000
_cell.angle_alpha   90.00
_cell.angle_beta   90.00
_cell.angle_gamma   90.00
#
_symmetry.space_group_name_H-M   'P 1'
#
loop_
_entity.id
_entity.type
_entity.pdbx_description
1 polymer ?
#
loop_
_entity_poly.entity_id
_entity_poly.type
_entity_poly.pdbx_seq_one_letter_code
_entity_poly.pdbx_strand_id
1 'polypeptide(L)'
;MKKLILISVLLSLTACFDKKQEEPKSTSSIRQNFTKACVQSALGDKPASPEKQQFAQQTCDCVYDEGIKAYGSQNEWENAIKDFDKSVNDPKLQQVSNDTINICIAKFTSNQATASASSASPAK
;
A
#
# COMPACT_ATOMS: atom_id res chain seq x y z
N MET A 1 -42.09 -43.25 20.15
CA MET A 1 -42.16 -42.03 19.33
C MET A 1 -41.14 -42.20 18.19
N LYS A 2 -41.51 -42.75 17.01
CA LYS A 2 -41.68 -42.02 15.71
C LYS A 2 -40.69 -40.83 15.58
N LYS A 3 -39.71 -40.82 14.67
CA LYS A 3 -39.84 -40.92 13.20
C LYS A 3 -38.57 -41.44 12.52
N LEU A 4 -38.77 -42.38 11.59
CA LEU A 4 -37.88 -42.72 10.48
C LEU A 4 -37.78 -41.51 9.52
N ILE A 5 -36.57 -41.14 9.10
CA ILE A 5 -36.32 -40.58 7.76
C ILE A 5 -35.00 -41.15 7.24
N LEU A 6 -35.13 -42.06 6.28
CA LEU A 6 -34.11 -42.51 5.33
C LEU A 6 -33.86 -41.38 4.32
N ILE A 7 -32.62 -40.92 4.16
CA ILE A 7 -32.19 -40.20 2.96
C ILE A 7 -30.86 -40.78 2.50
N SER A 8 -30.96 -41.70 1.56
CA SER A 8 -29.90 -42.10 0.64
C SER A 8 -29.71 -40.97 -0.38
N VAL A 9 -28.54 -40.33 -0.42
CA VAL A 9 -28.15 -39.45 -1.54
C VAL A 9 -26.67 -39.65 -1.86
N LEU A 10 -26.47 -40.48 -2.90
CA LEU A 10 -25.58 -40.32 -4.05
C LEU A 10 -24.08 -40.00 -3.82
N LEU A 11 -23.27 -41.06 -3.92
CA LEU A 11 -21.92 -40.99 -4.48
C LEU A 11 -21.98 -40.24 -5.81
N SER A 12 -21.34 -39.08 -5.88
CA SER A 12 -21.01 -38.41 -7.14
C SER A 12 -19.50 -38.25 -7.20
N LEU A 13 -18.81 -39.23 -7.83
CA LEU A 13 -17.46 -39.00 -8.34
C LEU A 13 -17.57 -37.98 -9.47
N THR A 14 -17.17 -36.75 -9.21
CA THR A 14 -16.91 -35.75 -10.26
C THR A 14 -15.43 -35.40 -10.20
N ALA A 15 -14.70 -35.85 -11.23
CA ALA A 15 -13.35 -35.42 -11.52
C ALA A 15 -13.32 -33.92 -11.88
N CYS A 16 -12.19 -33.28 -11.60
CA CYS A 16 -11.77 -31.97 -12.08
C CYS A 16 -12.66 -30.77 -11.76
N PHE A 17 -12.50 -30.20 -10.56
CA PHE A 17 -12.39 -28.74 -10.45
C PHE A 17 -11.28 -28.41 -9.47
N ASP A 18 -10.04 -28.48 -9.98
CA ASP A 18 -8.94 -27.64 -9.50
C ASP A 18 -9.29 -26.19 -9.85
N LYS A 19 -10.33 -25.65 -9.21
CA LYS A 19 -10.56 -24.22 -9.20
C LYS A 19 -9.71 -23.71 -8.06
N LYS A 20 -8.39 -23.70 -8.31
CA LYS A 20 -7.46 -22.77 -7.69
C LYS A 20 -8.14 -21.41 -7.82
N GLN A 21 -8.83 -20.98 -6.76
CA GLN A 21 -9.16 -19.57 -6.63
C GLN A 21 -7.80 -18.91 -6.55
N GLU A 22 -7.36 -18.30 -7.66
CA GLU A 22 -6.39 -17.23 -7.61
C GLU A 22 -7.06 -16.11 -6.80
N GLU A 23 -6.99 -16.25 -5.48
CA GLU A 23 -7.21 -15.13 -4.59
C GLU A 23 -6.18 -14.05 -4.96
N PRO A 24 -6.57 -12.77 -5.04
CA PRO A 24 -5.64 -11.68 -5.32
C PRO A 24 -4.77 -11.45 -4.08
N LYS A 25 -3.82 -12.35 -3.84
CA LYS A 25 -2.88 -12.34 -2.71
C LYS A 25 -1.70 -11.38 -2.94
N SER A 26 -1.89 -10.34 -3.77
CA SER A 26 -0.77 -9.56 -4.32
C SER A 26 -0.88 -8.05 -4.14
N THR A 27 -1.99 -7.49 -3.66
CA THR A 27 -2.14 -6.03 -3.57
C THR A 27 -1.67 -5.46 -2.22
N SER A 28 -2.02 -6.12 -1.10
CA SER A 28 -1.61 -5.65 0.24
C SER A 28 -0.11 -5.80 0.50
N SER A 29 0.53 -6.83 -0.05
CA SER A 29 1.95 -7.12 0.16
C SER A 29 2.86 -6.13 -0.58
N ILE A 30 2.50 -5.72 -1.80
CA ILE A 30 3.31 -4.75 -2.56
C ILE A 30 3.27 -3.38 -1.89
N ARG A 31 2.08 -2.91 -1.47
CA ARG A 31 1.96 -1.67 -0.72
C ARG A 31 2.80 -1.71 0.55
N GLN A 32 2.70 -2.78 1.35
CA GLN A 32 3.48 -2.91 2.59
C GLN A 32 4.99 -2.90 2.32
N ASN A 33 5.45 -3.66 1.33
CA ASN A 33 6.86 -3.73 0.98
C ASN A 33 7.37 -2.38 0.47
N PHE A 34 6.62 -1.74 -0.42
CA PHE A 34 6.92 -0.41 -0.94
C PHE A 34 7.03 0.61 0.20
N THR A 35 6.00 0.71 1.04
CA THR A 35 5.97 1.70 2.12
C THR A 35 7.11 1.45 3.12
N LYS A 36 7.37 0.17 3.47
CA LYS A 36 8.49 -0.17 4.35
C LYS A 36 9.84 0.25 3.77
N ALA A 37 10.09 -0.05 2.49
CA ALA A 37 11.34 0.33 1.82
C ALA A 37 11.48 1.85 1.69
N CYS A 38 10.39 2.55 1.38
CA CYS A 38 10.35 4.01 1.33
C CYS A 38 10.67 4.63 2.70
N VAL A 39 10.05 4.15 3.79
CA VAL A 39 10.30 4.64 5.15
C VAL A 39 11.74 4.37 5.57
N GLN A 40 12.24 3.16 5.32
CA GLN A 40 13.64 2.82 5.61
C GLN A 40 14.61 3.72 4.84
N SER A 41 14.32 4.02 3.57
CA SER A 41 15.14 4.92 2.74
C SER A 41 15.10 6.36 3.26
N ALA A 42 13.95 6.83 3.73
CA ALA A 42 13.78 8.18 4.24
C ALA A 42 14.47 8.41 5.59
N LEU A 43 14.52 7.39 6.45
CA LEU A 43 15.07 7.49 7.80
C LEU A 43 16.54 7.03 7.89
N GLY A 44 16.98 6.18 6.96
CA GLY A 44 18.27 5.51 7.01
C GLY A 44 18.37 4.52 8.19
N ASP A 45 19.59 4.09 8.51
CA ASP A 45 19.83 3.06 9.53
C ASP A 45 19.84 3.59 10.98
N LYS A 46 19.60 4.89 11.16
CA LYS A 46 19.64 5.52 12.49
C LYS A 46 18.27 5.43 13.16
N PRO A 47 18.21 5.24 14.49
CA PRO A 47 16.96 5.36 15.23
C PRO A 47 16.29 6.72 14.96
N ALA A 48 15.05 6.69 14.48
CA ALA A 48 14.23 7.87 14.29
C ALA A 48 13.35 8.11 15.52
N SER A 49 13.00 9.37 15.79
CA SER A 49 11.96 9.66 16.78
C SER A 49 10.60 9.16 16.27
N PRO A 50 9.63 8.87 17.17
CA PRO A 50 8.29 8.46 16.75
C PRO A 50 7.63 9.44 15.77
N GLU A 51 7.85 10.74 15.93
CA GLU A 51 7.30 11.77 15.05
C GLU A 51 7.92 11.70 13.65
N LYS A 52 9.25 11.51 13.55
CA LYS A 52 9.93 11.33 12.27
C LYS A 52 9.47 10.05 11.57
N GLN A 53 9.31 8.97 12.34
CA GLN A 53 8.81 7.71 11.82
C GLN A 53 7.38 7.84 11.29
N GLN A 54 6.51 8.51 12.04
CA GLN A 54 5.13 8.74 11.63
C GLN A 54 5.05 9.64 10.38
N PHE A 55 5.83 10.71 10.31
CA PHE A 55 5.88 11.58 9.14
C PHE A 55 6.36 10.83 7.89
N ALA A 56 7.42 10.02 8.02
CA ALA A 56 7.92 9.19 6.92
C ALA A 56 6.84 8.19 6.46
N GLN A 57 6.18 7.50 7.40
CA GLN A 57 5.10 6.57 7.10
C GLN A 57 3.96 7.24 6.32
N GLN A 58 3.45 8.37 6.82
CA GLN A 58 2.38 9.13 6.16
C GLN A 58 2.76 9.60 4.76
N THR A 59 4.01 10.07 4.59
CA THR A 59 4.52 10.51 3.29
C THR A 59 4.62 9.33 2.33
N CYS A 60 5.18 8.21 2.74
CA CYS A 60 5.34 7.03 1.88
C CYS A 60 4.01 6.36 1.51
N ASP A 61 3.03 6.34 2.43
CA ASP A 61 1.67 5.89 2.11
C ASP A 61 1.01 6.79 1.06
N CYS A 62 1.18 8.12 1.18
CA CYS A 62 0.71 9.06 0.18
C CYS A 62 1.38 8.87 -1.19
N VAL A 63 2.70 8.63 -1.22
CA VAL A 63 3.44 8.38 -2.47
C VAL A 63 2.87 7.17 -3.21
N TYR A 64 2.55 6.10 -2.48
CA TYR A 64 1.94 4.91 -3.08
C TYR A 64 0.57 5.23 -3.70
N ASP A 65 -0.28 5.95 -2.96
CA ASP A 65 -1.64 6.27 -3.41
C ASP A 65 -1.64 7.28 -4.58
N GLU A 66 -0.73 8.26 -4.59
CA GLU A 66 -0.55 9.18 -5.72
C GLU A 66 0.12 8.50 -6.93
N GLY A 67 1.00 7.53 -6.69
CA GLY A 67 1.62 6.71 -7.74
C GLY A 67 0.57 5.92 -8.54
N ILE A 68 -0.41 5.34 -7.85
CA ILE A 68 -1.57 4.67 -8.49
C ILE A 68 -2.31 5.62 -9.44
N LYS A 69 -2.59 6.85 -8.98
CA LYS A 69 -3.30 7.85 -9.80
C LYS A 69 -2.50 8.26 -11.02
N ALA A 70 -1.19 8.45 -10.87
CA ALA A 70 -0.29 8.84 -11.95
C ALA A 70 -0.08 7.73 -12.99
N TYR A 71 -0.13 6.46 -12.57
CA TYR A 71 -0.06 5.33 -13.49
C TYR A 71 -1.38 5.04 -14.21
N GLY A 72 -2.51 5.39 -13.61
CA GLY A 72 -3.86 5.22 -14.16
C GLY A 72 -4.65 4.11 -13.47
N SER A 73 -3.96 3.11 -12.93
CA SER A 73 -4.56 2.04 -12.14
C SER A 73 -3.58 1.42 -11.15
N GLN A 74 -4.12 0.76 -10.13
CA GLN A 74 -3.32 0.06 -9.13
C GLN A 74 -2.50 -1.07 -9.74
N ASN A 75 -3.07 -1.81 -10.69
CA ASN A 75 -2.38 -2.92 -11.35
C ASN A 75 -1.16 -2.44 -12.16
N GLU A 76 -1.28 -1.33 -12.88
CA GLU A 76 -0.16 -0.78 -13.65
C GLU A 76 0.96 -0.26 -12.74
N TRP A 77 0.60 0.43 -11.66
CA TRP A 77 1.56 0.88 -10.65
C TRP A 77 2.30 -0.28 -9.98
N GLU A 78 1.58 -1.29 -9.52
CA GLU A 78 2.15 -2.46 -8.85
C GLU A 78 3.03 -3.29 -9.79
N ASN A 79 2.67 -3.39 -11.07
CA ASN A 79 3.51 -4.09 -12.06
C ASN A 79 4.81 -3.33 -12.31
N ALA A 80 4.78 -2.00 -12.42
CA ALA A 80 5.98 -1.19 -12.55
C ALA A 80 6.93 -1.37 -11.33
N ILE A 81 6.38 -1.38 -10.11
CA ILE A 81 7.17 -1.65 -8.89
C ILE A 81 7.80 -3.05 -8.94
N LYS A 82 7.02 -4.09 -9.29
CA LYS A 82 7.51 -5.47 -9.39
C LYS A 82 8.63 -5.63 -10.41
N ASP A 83 8.57 -4.89 -11.52
CA ASP A 83 9.56 -4.98 -12.58
C ASP A 83 10.83 -4.18 -12.24
N PHE A 84 10.71 -3.12 -11.45
CA PHE A 84 11.86 -2.43 -10.85
C PHE A 84 12.68 -3.35 -9.94
N ASP A 85 12.03 -4.17 -9.11
CA ASP A 85 12.70 -5.18 -8.28
C ASP A 85 13.47 -6.21 -9.13
N LYS A 86 13.09 -6.40 -10.40
CA LYS A 86 13.80 -7.24 -11.39
C LYS A 86 14.85 -6.47 -12.19
N SER A 87 15.21 -5.25 -11.77
CA SER A 87 16.14 -4.35 -12.47
C SER A 87 15.70 -3.93 -13.88
N VAL A 88 14.39 -4.00 -14.17
CA VAL A 88 13.85 -3.40 -15.39
C VAL A 88 13.66 -1.91 -15.14
N ASN A 89 14.39 -1.07 -15.87
CA ASN A 89 14.29 0.37 -15.71
C ASN A 89 13.07 0.89 -16.48
N ASP A 90 12.02 1.28 -15.75
CA ASP A 90 10.91 2.07 -16.26
C ASP A 90 11.18 3.56 -15.97
N PRO A 91 11.49 4.40 -16.98
CA PRO A 91 11.70 5.83 -16.78
C PRO A 91 10.47 6.54 -16.17
N LYS A 92 9.26 6.05 -16.47
CA LYS A 92 8.02 6.59 -15.89
C LYS A 92 7.98 6.36 -14.38
N LEU A 93 8.51 5.24 -13.89
CA LEU A 93 8.47 4.90 -12.47
C LEU A 93 9.31 5.85 -11.64
N GLN A 94 10.52 6.16 -12.12
CA GLN A 94 11.39 7.12 -11.45
C GLN A 94 10.78 8.52 -11.45
N GLN A 95 10.24 8.97 -12.60
CA GLN A 95 9.58 10.26 -12.69
C GLN A 95 8.39 10.36 -11.73
N VAL A 96 7.46 9.40 -11.79
CA VAL A 96 6.28 9.38 -10.93
C VAL A 96 6.67 9.33 -9.45
N SER A 97 7.68 8.53 -9.09
CA SER A 97 8.15 8.46 -7.71
C SER A 97 8.67 9.82 -7.21
N ASN A 98 9.48 10.50 -8.01
CA ASN A 98 10.01 11.82 -7.66
C ASN A 98 8.91 12.89 -7.55
N ASP A 99 7.99 12.91 -8.51
CA ASP A 99 6.89 13.89 -8.55
C ASP A 99 5.96 13.71 -7.33
N THR A 100 5.60 12.46 -7.03
CA THR A 100 4.68 12.13 -5.93
C THR A 100 5.32 12.35 -4.55
N ILE A 101 6.63 12.12 -4.40
CA ILE A 101 7.37 12.50 -3.18
C ILE A 101 7.22 14.00 -2.90
N ASN A 102 7.44 14.86 -3.90
CA ASN A 102 7.32 16.30 -3.74
C ASN A 102 5.90 16.73 -3.37
N ILE A 103 4.90 16.16 -4.02
CA ILE A 103 3.48 16.39 -3.72
C ILE A 103 3.17 16.02 -2.26
N CYS A 104 3.60 14.83 -1.83
CA CYS A 104 3.26 14.31 -0.51
C CYS A 104 4.01 15.03 0.61
N ILE A 105 5.29 15.39 0.42
CA ILE A 105 6.02 16.23 1.36
C ILE A 105 5.31 17.57 1.54
N ALA A 106 4.96 18.26 0.44
CA ALA A 106 4.27 19.55 0.50
C ALA A 106 2.93 19.45 1.25
N LYS A 107 2.19 18.35 1.03
CA LYS A 107 0.92 18.09 1.73
C LYS A 107 1.09 18.00 3.24
N PHE A 108 2.07 17.23 3.72
CA PHE A 108 2.24 17.00 5.16
C PHE A 108 3.05 18.06 5.89
N THR A 109 3.91 18.82 5.22
CA THR A 109 4.57 19.99 5.81
C THR A 109 3.58 21.15 5.99
N SER A 110 2.69 21.38 5.01
CA SER A 110 1.64 22.39 5.12
C SER A 110 0.66 22.09 6.25
N ASN A 111 0.30 20.81 6.44
CA ASN A 111 -0.57 20.37 7.52
C ASN A 111 0.07 20.49 8.91
N GLN A 112 1.39 20.32 9.03
CA GLN A 112 2.11 20.54 10.29
C GLN A 112 2.15 22.04 10.66
N ALA A 113 2.35 22.93 9.69
CA ALA A 113 2.34 24.37 9.95
C ALA A 113 0.97 24.87 10.48
N THR A 114 -0.13 24.33 9.98
CA THR A 114 -1.49 24.67 10.46
C THR A 114 -1.83 24.05 11.81
N ALA A 115 -1.28 22.87 12.13
CA ALA A 115 -1.46 22.21 13.43
C ALA A 115 -0.70 22.93 14.55
N SER A 116 0.53 23.39 14.28
CA SER A 116 1.33 24.18 15.23
C SER A 116 0.77 25.59 15.46
N ALA A 117 0.07 26.17 14.47
CA ALA A 117 -0.63 27.44 14.63
C ALA A 117 -1.92 27.31 15.46
N SER A 118 -2.60 26.17 15.40
CA SER A 118 -3.84 25.92 16.15
C SER A 118 -3.61 25.55 17.62
N SER A 119 -2.39 25.13 17.99
CA SER A 119 -2.01 24.85 19.38
C SER A 119 -1.45 26.07 20.13
N ALA A 120 -1.19 27.18 19.42
CA ALA A 120 -0.83 28.45 20.02
C ALA A 120 -2.07 29.35 20.19
N SER A 121 -2.90 29.06 21.19
CA SER A 121 -3.90 30.05 21.63
C SER A 121 -3.18 31.30 22.18
N PRO A 122 -3.59 32.53 21.83
CA PRO A 122 -3.02 33.73 22.42
C PRO A 122 -3.42 33.80 23.89
N ALA A 123 -2.43 33.77 24.78
CA ALA A 123 -2.64 34.10 26.19
C ALA A 123 -3.18 35.53 26.28
N LYS A 124 -4.38 35.68 26.85
CA LYS A 124 -4.98 36.96 27.20
C LYS A 124 -4.55 37.36 28.60
#